data_AF-A0A453J8A3-F1
#
_entry.id   AF-A0A453J8A3-F1
#
_cell.length_a   1.000
_cell.length_b   1.000
_cell.length_c   1.000
_cell.angle_alpha   90.00
_cell.angle_beta   90.00
_cell.angle_gamma   90.00
#
_symmetry.space_group_name_H-M   'P 1'
#
loop_
_entity.id
_entity.type
_entity.pdbx_description
1 polymer ?
#
loop_
_entity_poly.entity_id
_entity_poly.type
_entity_poly.pdbx_seq_one_letter_code
_entity_poly.pdbx_strand_id
1 'polypeptide(L)'
;MDGSSPDPAKLQQRERAWFASSVKSRLQCLGPSPGVPVANDDHVKDVHIDPSAGPVDAYCLLTLDPEKVDYVNLKSNQRLMFTRTQEGDESGDWMARKVSP
;
A
#
# COMPACT_ATOMS: atom_id res chain seq x y z
N MET A 1 2.07 3.71 7.31
CA MET A 1 2.68 3.22 8.57
C MET A 1 4.14 2.99 8.30
N ASP A 2 4.97 3.88 8.81
CA ASP A 2 6.42 3.80 8.79
C ASP A 2 6.95 3.25 10.13
N GLY A 3 8.27 3.21 10.31
CA GLY A 3 8.90 2.75 11.55
C GLY A 3 8.69 3.66 12.77
N SER A 4 8.20 4.89 12.57
CA SER A 4 8.00 5.87 13.64
C SER A 4 6.62 5.81 14.30
N SER A 5 5.72 4.94 13.82
CA SER A 5 4.36 4.79 14.34
C SER A 5 4.36 4.41 15.84
N PRO A 6 3.68 5.16 16.73
CA PRO A 6 3.62 4.84 18.16
C PRO A 6 2.67 3.67 18.47
N ASP A 7 1.85 3.25 17.50
CA ASP A 7 0.87 2.17 17.63
C ASP A 7 1.53 0.80 17.38
N PRO A 8 1.63 -0.08 18.41
CA PRO A 8 2.25 -1.39 18.27
C PRO A 8 1.54 -2.32 17.27
N ALA A 9 0.21 -2.18 17.12
CA ALA A 9 -0.54 -2.99 16.17
C ALA A 9 -0.17 -2.63 14.73
N LYS A 10 0.01 -1.33 14.45
CA LYS A 10 0.47 -0.84 13.14
C LYS A 10 1.90 -1.28 12.84
N LEU A 11 2.79 -1.28 13.84
CA LEU A 11 4.15 -1.80 13.68
C LEU A 11 4.15 -3.31 13.37
N GLN A 12 3.32 -4.09 14.07
CA GLN A 12 3.16 -5.51 13.81
C GLN A 12 2.60 -5.79 12.41
N GLN A 13 1.62 -5.00 11.94
CA GLN A 13 1.09 -5.12 10.58
C GLN A 13 2.16 -4.81 9.52
N ARG A 14 2.96 -3.75 9.73
CA ARG A 14 4.10 -3.39 8.87
C ARG A 14 5.10 -4.54 8.78
N GLU A 15 5.44 -5.16 9.91
CA GLU A 15 6.34 -6.32 9.96
C GLU A 15 5.78 -7.53 9.21
N ARG A 16 4.51 -7.87 9.42
CA ARG A 16 3.85 -8.97 8.69
C ARG A 16 3.85 -8.75 7.19
N ALA A 17 3.54 -7.53 6.74
CA ALA A 17 3.53 -7.19 5.32
C ALA A 17 4.93 -7.26 4.68
N TRP A 18 5.97 -6.89 5.44
CA TRP A 18 7.35 -7.04 5.01
C TRP A 18 7.74 -8.50 4.77
N PHE A 19 7.46 -9.38 5.72
CA PHE A 19 7.79 -10.81 5.58
C PHE A 19 6.90 -11.55 4.57
N ALA A 20 5.68 -11.07 4.32
CA ALA A 20 4.83 -11.56 3.23
C ALA A 20 5.36 -11.17 1.84
N SER A 21 6.22 -10.15 1.75
CA SER A 21 6.85 -9.72 0.50
C SER A 21 8.05 -10.59 0.13
N SER A 22 8.22 -10.85 -1.17
CA SER A 22 9.39 -11.59 -1.66
C SER A 22 10.68 -10.86 -1.33
N VAL A 23 11.78 -11.61 -1.20
CA VAL A 23 13.13 -11.05 -0.99
C VAL A 23 13.46 -10.03 -2.08
N LYS A 24 13.10 -10.30 -3.34
CA LYS A 24 13.31 -9.40 -4.48
C LYS A 24 12.56 -8.06 -4.32
N SER A 25 11.34 -8.06 -3.79
CA SER A 25 10.59 -6.83 -3.52
C SER A 25 11.27 -6.01 -2.43
N ARG A 26 11.68 -6.67 -1.33
CA ARG A 26 12.36 -6.03 -0.20
C ARG A 26 13.69 -5.37 -0.60
N LEU A 27 14.43 -5.95 -1.55
CA LEU A 27 15.67 -5.36 -2.09
C LEU A 27 15.45 -4.00 -2.76
N GLN A 28 14.27 -3.74 -3.33
CA GLN A 28 13.98 -2.44 -3.96
C GLN A 28 13.95 -1.30 -2.93
N CYS A 29 13.64 -1.60 -1.66
CA CYS A 29 13.66 -0.62 -0.58
C CYS A 29 15.09 -0.25 -0.12
N LEU A 30 16.11 -0.98 -0.57
CA LEU A 30 17.53 -0.72 -0.30
C LEU A 30 18.24 -0.03 -1.48
N GLY A 31 17.52 0.21 -2.59
CA GLY A 31 18.05 0.88 -3.76
C GLY A 31 18.29 2.38 -3.55
N PRO A 32 18.78 3.09 -4.58
CA PRO A 32 18.93 4.53 -4.53
C PRO A 32 17.58 5.21 -4.27
N SER A 33 17.62 6.37 -3.61
CA SER A 33 16.42 7.14 -3.32
C SER A 33 15.69 7.51 -4.61
N PRO A 34 14.39 7.16 -4.76
CA PRO A 34 13.62 7.48 -5.95
C PRO A 34 13.64 8.98 -6.25
N GLY A 35 13.80 9.35 -7.52
CA GLY A 35 13.78 10.75 -7.98
C GLY A 35 15.10 11.52 -7.80
N VAL A 36 16.14 10.91 -7.23
CA VAL A 36 17.47 11.52 -7.12
C VAL A 36 18.39 10.99 -8.23
N PRO A 37 19.08 11.87 -8.99
CA PRO A 37 20.05 11.43 -10.00
C PRO A 37 21.19 10.61 -9.36
N VAL A 38 21.48 9.45 -9.94
CA VAL A 38 22.62 8.62 -9.53
C VAL A 38 23.78 8.93 -10.47
N ALA A 39 24.93 9.33 -9.91
CA ALA A 39 26.05 9.85 -10.69
C ALA A 39 26.88 8.78 -11.44
N ASN A 40 26.72 7.49 -11.11
CA ASN A 40 27.44 6.36 -11.73
C ASN A 40 26.58 5.08 -11.72
N ASP A 41 26.55 4.34 -12.83
CA ASP A 41 25.88 3.02 -12.96
C ASP A 41 26.62 1.88 -12.21
N ASP A 42 27.87 2.10 -11.78
CA ASP A 42 28.75 1.09 -11.14
C ASP A 42 28.40 0.78 -9.66
N HIS A 43 27.25 1.25 -9.17
CA HIS A 43 26.89 1.14 -7.74
C HIS A 43 25.63 0.33 -7.44
N VAL A 44 25.10 -0.43 -8.40
CA VAL A 44 24.23 -1.57 -8.06
C VAL A 44 25.13 -2.70 -7.57
N LYS A 45 25.78 -2.50 -6.41
CA LYS A 45 26.42 -3.57 -5.66
C LYS A 45 25.38 -4.66 -5.44
N ASP A 46 25.81 -5.92 -5.40
CA ASP A 46 24.98 -7.04 -4.94
C ASP A 46 24.48 -6.75 -3.52
N VAL A 47 23.36 -6.04 -3.41
CA VAL A 47 22.71 -5.75 -2.15
C VAL A 47 22.06 -7.05 -1.74
N HIS A 48 22.63 -7.68 -0.71
CA HIS A 48 22.04 -8.83 -0.07
C HIS A 48 21.23 -8.36 1.13
N ILE A 49 20.02 -8.91 1.25
CA ILE A 49 19.19 -8.73 2.42
C ILE A 49 19.10 -10.06 3.15
N ASP A 50 19.35 -10.03 4.46
CA ASP A 50 19.05 -11.18 5.32
C ASP A 50 17.54 -11.44 5.27
N PRO A 51 17.08 -12.63 4.83
CA PRO A 51 15.66 -12.94 4.76
C PRO A 51 14.92 -12.80 6.10
N SER A 52 15.64 -12.91 7.22
CA SER A 52 15.14 -12.78 8.58
C SER A 52 15.16 -11.34 9.13
N ALA A 53 15.82 -10.41 8.44
CA ALA A 53 15.85 -9.01 8.87
C ALA A 53 14.48 -8.36 8.73
N GLY A 54 14.11 -7.55 9.73
CA GLY A 54 12.88 -6.78 9.75
C GLY A 54 12.84 -5.62 8.74
N PRO A 55 11.72 -4.88 8.69
CA PRO A 55 11.53 -3.84 7.67
C PRO A 55 12.40 -2.61 7.90
N VAL A 56 13.14 -2.23 6.85
CA VAL A 56 14.01 -1.04 6.80
C VAL A 56 13.22 0.27 6.86
N ASP A 57 13.84 1.36 7.29
CA ASP A 57 13.16 2.66 7.49
C ASP A 57 12.43 3.17 6.24
N ALA A 58 13.00 2.96 5.05
CA ALA A 58 12.38 3.32 3.78
C ALA A 58 11.11 2.52 3.45
N TYR A 59 10.87 1.39 4.12
CA TYR A 59 9.67 0.57 3.92
C TYR A 59 8.49 1.07 4.76
N CYS A 60 7.38 1.31 4.08
CA CYS A 60 6.12 1.71 4.69
C CYS A 60 4.98 0.78 4.26
N LEU A 61 4.06 0.49 5.17
CA LEU A 61 2.77 -0.13 4.85
C LEU A 61 1.71 0.97 4.69
N LEU A 62 1.12 1.07 3.51
CA LEU A 62 0.02 2.00 3.24
C LEU A 62 -1.30 1.21 3.16
N THR A 63 -2.29 1.64 3.93
CA THR A 63 -3.64 1.09 3.89
C THR A 63 -4.59 2.18 3.41
N LEU A 64 -5.43 1.85 2.43
CA LEU A 64 -6.50 2.70 1.96
C LEU A 64 -7.82 2.17 2.51
N ASP A 65 -8.55 3.00 3.25
CA ASP A 65 -9.93 2.73 3.64
C ASP A 65 -10.86 3.58 2.76
N PRO A 66 -11.40 3.03 1.65
CA PRO A 66 -12.14 3.83 0.70
C PRO A 66 -13.51 4.23 1.26
N GLU A 67 -13.86 5.50 1.09
CA GLU A 67 -15.23 6.00 1.34
C GLU A 67 -16.13 5.83 0.12
N LYS A 68 -15.52 5.79 -1.08
CA LYS A 68 -16.22 5.71 -2.37
C LYS A 68 -15.48 4.79 -3.32
N VAL A 69 -16.24 4.05 -4.12
CA VAL A 69 -15.72 3.19 -5.19
C VAL A 69 -16.55 3.41 -6.45
N ASP A 70 -15.90 3.74 -7.56
CA ASP A 70 -16.54 3.94 -8.86
C ASP A 70 -16.32 2.71 -9.74
N TYR A 71 -17.40 1.98 -10.00
CA TYR A 71 -17.37 0.79 -10.85
C TYR A 71 -17.89 1.12 -12.24
N VAL A 72 -17.06 0.89 -13.26
CA VAL A 72 -17.40 1.12 -14.67
C VAL A 72 -17.35 -0.21 -15.42
N ASN A 73 -18.46 -0.57 -16.07
CA ASN A 73 -18.56 -1.71 -16.97
C ASN A 73 -18.89 -1.24 -18.39
N LEU A 74 -17.88 -1.27 -19.25
CA LEU A 74 -18.02 -0.83 -20.64
C LEU A 74 -18.83 -1.82 -21.49
N LYS A 75 -18.80 -3.12 -21.17
CA LYS A 75 -19.53 -4.15 -21.93
C LYS A 75 -21.04 -4.00 -21.78
N SER A 76 -21.52 -3.63 -20.59
CA SER A 76 -22.94 -3.41 -20.30
C SER A 76 -23.34 -1.93 -20.31
N ASN A 77 -22.41 -1.01 -20.62
CA ASN A 77 -22.57 0.44 -20.52
C ASN A 77 -23.20 0.86 -19.17
N GLN A 78 -22.64 0.34 -18.08
CA GLN A 78 -23.13 0.54 -16.73
C GLN A 78 -22.06 1.19 -15.86
N ARG A 79 -22.44 2.19 -15.08
CA ARG A 79 -21.61 2.76 -14.01
C ARG A 79 -22.36 2.76 -12.68
N LEU A 80 -21.69 2.29 -11.64
CA LEU A 80 -22.20 2.22 -10.27
C LEU A 80 -21.25 2.99 -9.34
N MET A 81 -21.78 3.97 -8.62
CA MET A 81 -21.06 4.67 -7.58
C MET A 81 -21.43 4.05 -6.23
N PHE A 82 -20.44 3.47 -5.55
CA PHE A 82 -20.57 3.00 -4.18
C PHE A 82 -20.11 4.08 -3.22
N THR A 83 -20.84 4.29 -2.13
CA THR A 83 -20.49 5.26 -1.08
C THR A 83 -20.81 4.64 0.27
N ARG A 84 -19.86 4.71 1.20
CA ARG A 84 -20.04 4.27 2.58
C ARG A 84 -20.83 5.33 3.34
N THR A 85 -21.89 4.93 4.05
CA THR A 85 -22.61 5.83 4.96
C THR A 85 -21.79 6.04 6.23
N GLN A 86 -21.72 7.28 6.70
CA GLN A 86 -21.11 7.65 7.99
C GLN A 86 -22.22 7.85 9.03
N GLU A 87 -23.09 6.87 9.25
CA GLU A 87 -24.07 6.92 10.35
C GLU A 87 -23.57 6.05 11.51
N GLY A 88 -22.81 6.67 12.41
CA GLY A 88 -22.78 6.41 13.86
C GLY A 88 -22.38 5.03 14.43
N ASP A 89 -22.29 3.96 13.64
CA ASP A 89 -22.05 2.61 14.16
C ASP A 89 -21.10 1.81 13.26
N GLU A 90 -20.31 0.94 13.86
CA GLU A 90 -19.03 0.38 13.34
C GLU A 90 -19.16 -0.58 12.14
N SER A 91 -20.28 -0.57 11.43
CA SER A 91 -20.44 -1.18 10.11
C SER A 91 -21.01 -0.14 9.15
N GLY A 92 -20.13 0.61 8.49
CA GLY A 92 -20.53 1.60 7.51
C GLY A 92 -21.25 0.92 6.33
N ASP A 93 -22.58 1.01 6.32
CA ASP A 93 -23.42 0.44 5.28
C ASP A 93 -23.06 1.07 3.93
N TRP A 94 -22.82 0.22 2.93
CA TRP A 94 -22.50 0.64 1.58
C TRP A 94 -23.75 0.85 0.75
N MET A 95 -23.89 2.02 0.16
CA MET A 95 -24.94 2.30 -0.82
C MET A 95 -24.38 2.28 -2.23
N ALA A 96 -25.10 1.63 -3.15
CA ALA A 96 -24.78 1.63 -4.58
C ALA A 96 -25.81 2.45 -5.34
N ARG A 97 -25.35 3.37 -6.21
CA ARG A 97 -26.22 4.16 -7.10
C ARG A 97 -25.79 3.96 -8.54
N LYS A 98 -26.75 3.67 -9.42
CA LYS A 98 -26.51 3.74 -10.86
C LYS A 98 -26.37 5.21 -11.26
N VAL A 99 -25.30 5.51 -11.96
CA VAL A 99 -25.00 6.85 -12.47
C VAL A 99 -24.83 6.79 -13.98
N SER A 100 -24.86 7.95 -14.65
CA SER A 100 -24.54 8.02 -16.08
C SER A 100 -23.12 7.51 -16.30
N PRO A 101 -22.89 6.67 -17.34
CA PRO A 101 -21.55 6.23 -17.74
C PRO A 101 -20.56 7.39 -17.85
#